data_AF-A0A6G3D7G2-F1
#
_entry.id   AF-A0A6G3D7G2-F1
#
_cell.length_a   1.000
_cell.length_b   1.000
_cell.length_c   1.000
_cell.angle_alpha   90.00
_cell.angle_beta   90.00
_cell.angle_gamma   90.00
#
_symmetry.space_group_name_H-M   'P 1'
#
loop_
_entity.id
_entity.type
_entity.pdbx_description
1 polymer ?
#
loop_
_entity_poly.entity_id
_entity_poly.type
_entity_poly.pdbx_seq_one_letter_code
_entity_poly.pdbx_strand_id
1 'polypeptide(L)'
;MPLASAASDLSDLRDYAFEWALVDVETSGLVPRRDRVLSVAVVTLGADGEQTGEFSTLLNPGCDPGPVHVHGLTAERLRGAPAFEQVAGRIGALLEGRVLVAHNAQFDYDFLAHEFARARLQLPVARRLCTLALNRRVDPPTDDLKLGTLAAHYGVPRLKAHDALDDTRVLAGVLRASLREAAQLDLPLPLVACPPRQDAQFAPKPPKTPCAFRNPGRLTAGGPLVQGMKVAVTGETRTARADLVLRGVAAGLNMMGSVSGHTSALVTNDAAADSAKARRARAEGVPVIDESAFLRLLGDVRPGTAHQGTAAPAPAP
;
A
#
# COMPACT_ATOMS: atom_id res chain seq x y z
N MET A 1 33.20 -42.97 1.01
CA MET A 1 33.42 -41.73 0.23
C MET A 1 32.52 -40.65 0.80
N PRO A 2 33.04 -39.49 1.22
CA PRO A 2 32.23 -38.49 1.89
C PRO A 2 31.35 -37.76 0.88
N LEU A 3 30.08 -37.54 1.26
CA LEU A 3 29.13 -36.70 0.54
C LEU A 3 29.65 -35.26 0.55
N ALA A 4 30.01 -34.75 -0.62
CA ALA A 4 30.37 -33.35 -0.78
C ALA A 4 29.13 -32.47 -0.59
N SER A 5 29.25 -31.50 0.32
CA SER A 5 28.31 -30.39 0.50
C SER A 5 28.15 -29.62 -0.81
N ALA A 6 26.97 -29.70 -1.43
CA ALA A 6 26.64 -28.91 -2.61
C ALA A 6 26.13 -27.52 -2.21
N ALA A 7 27.02 -26.70 -1.67
CA ALA A 7 26.85 -25.24 -1.75
C ALA A 7 27.28 -24.84 -3.17
N SER A 8 26.34 -24.90 -4.13
CA SER A 8 26.61 -24.49 -5.52
C SER A 8 26.23 -23.02 -5.73
N ASP A 9 27.24 -22.26 -6.12
CA ASP A 9 27.27 -20.83 -6.42
C ASP A 9 26.25 -20.45 -7.50
N LEU A 10 25.41 -19.43 -7.27
CA LEU A 10 24.51 -18.88 -8.29
C LEU A 10 25.22 -17.89 -9.22
N SER A 11 26.51 -17.58 -9.01
CA SER A 11 27.30 -16.63 -9.81
C SER A 11 27.28 -16.90 -11.31
N ASP A 12 27.17 -18.17 -11.71
CA ASP A 12 27.20 -18.60 -13.11
C ASP A 12 25.85 -18.40 -13.84
N LEU A 13 24.79 -18.09 -13.09
CA LEU A 13 23.43 -17.86 -13.62
C LEU A 13 23.14 -16.36 -13.75
N ARG A 14 23.85 -15.66 -14.64
CA ARG A 14 23.77 -14.19 -14.76
C ARG A 14 22.36 -13.63 -14.91
N ASP A 15 21.45 -14.33 -15.58
CA ASP A 15 20.04 -13.90 -15.75
C ASP A 15 19.16 -14.13 -14.51
N TYR A 16 19.68 -14.86 -13.52
CA TYR A 16 19.07 -15.18 -12.24
C TYR A 16 19.78 -14.51 -11.06
N ALA A 17 20.82 -13.73 -11.32
CA ALA A 17 21.63 -13.05 -10.31
C ALA A 17 20.93 -11.76 -9.85
N PHE A 18 20.30 -11.79 -8.68
CA PHE A 18 19.70 -10.61 -8.04
C PHE A 18 20.10 -10.54 -6.57
N GLU A 19 20.12 -9.33 -6.01
CA GLU A 19 20.08 -9.18 -4.56
C GLU A 19 18.69 -9.54 -4.06
N TRP A 20 18.60 -10.50 -3.13
CA TRP A 20 17.33 -11.05 -2.64
C TRP A 20 17.05 -10.61 -1.21
N ALA A 21 15.79 -10.29 -0.92
CA ALA A 21 15.31 -10.13 0.44
C ALA A 21 14.11 -11.07 0.65
N LEU A 22 14.34 -12.17 1.35
CA LEU A 22 13.33 -13.15 1.67
C LEU A 22 12.58 -12.71 2.91
N VAL A 23 11.26 -12.73 2.84
CA VAL A 23 10.37 -12.21 3.87
C VAL A 23 9.31 -13.23 4.19
N ASP A 24 9.00 -13.35 5.47
CA ASP A 24 7.79 -13.98 5.97
C ASP A 24 7.20 -13.14 7.11
N VAL A 25 5.87 -13.03 7.15
CA VAL A 25 5.14 -12.35 8.21
C VAL A 25 4.06 -13.23 8.84
N GLU A 26 4.00 -13.21 10.18
CA GLU A 26 2.84 -13.69 10.92
C GLU A 26 1.91 -12.52 11.24
N THR A 27 0.61 -12.74 11.14
CA THR A 27 -0.38 -11.64 11.13
C THR A 27 -1.59 -11.94 12.01
N SER A 28 -2.24 -10.88 12.51
CA SER A 28 -3.41 -11.00 13.40
C SER A 28 -4.70 -11.40 12.67
N GLY A 29 -4.64 -11.62 11.36
CA GLY A 29 -5.76 -11.87 10.47
C GLY A 29 -5.34 -11.76 9.01
N LEU A 30 -6.28 -11.82 8.07
CA LEU A 30 -5.98 -11.95 6.65
C LEU A 30 -6.14 -10.66 5.83
N VAL A 31 -6.50 -9.54 6.47
CA VAL A 31 -6.85 -8.29 5.79
C VAL A 31 -5.84 -7.18 6.13
N PRO A 32 -4.84 -6.89 5.26
CA PRO A 32 -3.76 -5.93 5.53
C PRO A 32 -4.20 -4.51 5.95
N ARG A 33 -5.34 -4.03 5.43
CA ARG A 33 -5.91 -2.72 5.79
C ARG A 33 -6.41 -2.63 7.23
N ARG A 34 -6.74 -3.77 7.83
CA ARG A 34 -7.36 -3.87 9.16
C ARG A 34 -6.41 -4.51 10.17
N ASP A 35 -5.88 -5.66 9.81
CA ASP A 35 -5.09 -6.55 10.65
C ASP A 35 -3.63 -6.09 10.72
N ARG A 36 -2.85 -6.66 11.64
CA ARG A 36 -1.50 -6.20 12.01
C ARG A 36 -0.46 -7.30 11.84
N VAL A 37 0.80 -6.91 11.60
CA VAL A 37 1.94 -7.84 11.64
C VAL A 37 2.32 -8.12 13.10
N LEU A 38 2.47 -9.40 13.44
CA LEU A 38 2.82 -9.93 14.77
C LEU A 38 4.27 -10.40 14.86
N SER A 39 4.82 -10.88 13.75
CA SER A 39 6.22 -11.29 13.61
C SER A 39 6.65 -11.00 12.19
N VAL A 40 7.90 -10.59 12.03
CA VAL A 40 8.52 -10.39 10.72
C VAL A 40 9.90 -10.98 10.74
N ALA A 41 10.26 -11.67 9.66
CA ALA A 41 11.61 -12.11 9.41
C ALA A 41 12.05 -11.66 8.02
N VAL A 42 13.33 -11.29 7.91
CA VAL A 42 14.00 -10.91 6.68
C VAL A 42 15.36 -11.60 6.63
N VAL A 43 15.61 -12.37 5.59
CA VAL A 43 16.93 -12.93 5.26
C VAL A 43 17.35 -12.33 3.94
N THR A 44 18.55 -11.77 3.85
CA THR A 44 19.08 -11.24 2.59
C THR A 44 20.08 -12.21 1.99
N LEU A 45 20.01 -12.40 0.68
CA LEU A 45 21.00 -13.16 -0.08
C LEU A 45 21.63 -12.25 -1.14
N GLY A 46 22.93 -12.42 -1.38
CA GLY A 46 23.62 -11.80 -2.49
C GLY A 46 23.22 -12.42 -3.83
N ALA A 47 23.69 -11.80 -4.91
CA ALA A 47 23.53 -12.30 -6.27
C ALA A 47 24.11 -13.72 -6.50
N ASP A 48 25.12 -14.11 -5.71
CA ASP A 48 25.71 -15.46 -5.63
C ASP A 48 24.84 -16.48 -4.87
N GLY A 49 23.77 -16.02 -4.22
CA GLY A 49 22.89 -16.83 -3.39
C GLY A 49 23.38 -17.00 -1.95
N GLU A 50 24.52 -16.42 -1.57
CA GLU A 50 25.05 -16.50 -0.21
C GLU A 50 24.32 -15.54 0.73
N GLN A 51 24.19 -15.95 1.99
CA GLN A 51 23.46 -15.14 2.97
C GLN A 51 24.28 -13.93 3.40
N THR A 52 23.73 -12.74 3.19
CA THR A 52 24.40 -11.46 3.52
C THR A 52 23.85 -10.81 4.80
N GLY A 53 22.70 -11.26 5.29
CA GLY A 53 22.08 -10.69 6.48
C GLY A 53 20.85 -11.45 6.97
N GLU A 54 20.48 -11.19 8.22
CA GLU A 54 19.29 -11.74 8.87
C GLU A 54 18.76 -10.76 9.91
N PHE A 55 17.43 -10.63 9.97
CA PHE A 55 16.72 -9.93 11.02
C PHE A 55 15.37 -10.57 11.25
N SER A 56 15.02 -10.82 12.51
CA SER A 56 13.65 -11.17 12.88
C SER A 56 13.27 -10.51 14.20
N THR A 57 11.98 -10.24 14.36
CA THR A 57 11.43 -9.73 15.61
C THR A 57 9.95 -10.05 15.73
N LEU A 58 9.51 -10.27 16.95
CA LEU A 58 8.10 -10.13 17.30
C LEU A 58 7.73 -8.65 17.30
N LEU A 59 6.45 -8.37 17.12
CA LEU A 59 5.89 -7.03 17.09
C LEU A 59 4.67 -6.96 18.00
N ASN A 60 4.53 -5.84 18.70
CA ASN A 60 3.32 -5.54 19.43
C ASN A 60 2.29 -4.91 18.46
N PRO A 61 1.19 -5.60 18.14
CA PRO A 61 0.20 -5.10 17.19
C PRO A 61 -0.74 -4.04 17.79
N GLY A 62 -0.74 -3.86 19.11
CA GLY A 62 -1.71 -3.00 19.81
C GLY A 62 -3.17 -3.47 19.69
N CYS A 63 -3.40 -4.73 19.27
CA CYS A 63 -4.70 -5.35 19.13
C CYS A 63 -4.64 -6.83 19.50
N ASP A 64 -5.79 -7.52 19.43
CA ASP A 64 -5.86 -8.97 19.55
C ASP A 64 -4.97 -9.64 18.48
N PRO A 65 -4.08 -10.59 18.85
CA PRO A 65 -3.24 -11.32 17.90
C PRO A 65 -4.00 -12.31 17.01
N GLY A 66 -5.31 -12.50 17.19
CA GLY A 66 -6.11 -13.30 16.28
C GLY A 66 -5.89 -14.80 16.45
N PRO A 67 -5.78 -15.59 15.36
CA PRO A 67 -5.82 -17.06 15.43
C PRO A 67 -4.51 -17.67 15.95
N VAL A 68 -4.26 -17.53 17.26
CA VAL A 68 -3.05 -18.03 17.95
C VAL A 68 -2.74 -19.51 17.68
N HIS A 69 -3.76 -20.33 17.38
CA HIS A 69 -3.56 -21.75 17.03
C HIS A 69 -2.78 -21.97 15.72
N VAL A 70 -2.68 -20.96 14.85
CA VAL A 70 -1.91 -21.02 13.60
C VAL A 70 -0.43 -20.76 13.85
N HIS A 71 -0.09 -19.64 14.51
CA HIS A 71 1.28 -19.12 14.62
C HIS A 71 1.87 -19.19 16.05
N GLY A 72 1.06 -19.56 17.06
CA GLY A 72 1.51 -19.68 18.45
C GLY A 72 1.93 -18.37 19.12
N LEU A 73 1.46 -17.21 18.62
CA LEU A 73 1.79 -15.89 19.18
C LEU A 73 0.65 -15.39 20.05
N THR A 74 0.74 -15.63 21.35
CA THR A 74 -0.20 -15.11 22.35
C THR A 74 0.05 -13.64 22.63
N ALA A 75 -0.96 -12.93 23.14
CA ALA A 75 -0.80 -11.53 23.59
C ALA A 75 0.29 -11.39 24.67
N GLU A 76 0.48 -12.41 25.49
CA GLU A 76 1.57 -12.48 26.46
C GLU A 76 2.96 -12.56 25.79
N ARG A 77 3.12 -13.40 24.77
CA ARG A 77 4.39 -13.54 24.05
C ARG A 77 4.77 -12.28 23.28
N LEU A 78 3.79 -11.49 22.86
CA LEU A 78 3.98 -10.21 22.17
C LEU A 78 4.15 -9.03 23.13
N ARG A 79 3.94 -9.24 24.45
CA ARG A 79 4.03 -8.19 25.45
C ARG A 79 5.47 -7.65 25.52
N GLY A 80 5.62 -6.34 25.36
CA GLY A 80 6.93 -5.67 25.38
C GLY A 80 7.71 -5.76 24.07
N ALA A 81 7.19 -6.44 23.04
CA ALA A 81 7.75 -6.36 21.70
C ALA A 81 7.62 -4.93 21.13
N PRO A 82 8.54 -4.50 20.24
CA PRO A 82 8.45 -3.18 19.63
C PRO A 82 7.21 -3.05 18.74
N ALA A 83 6.71 -1.82 18.57
CA ALA A 83 5.79 -1.49 17.51
C ALA A 83 6.54 -1.47 16.15
N PHE A 84 5.81 -1.70 15.06
CA PHE A 84 6.40 -1.75 13.71
C PHE A 84 7.21 -0.49 13.36
N GLU A 85 6.71 0.70 13.70
CA GLU A 85 7.38 1.98 13.43
C GLU A 85 8.79 2.08 14.01
N GLN A 86 9.06 1.38 15.12
CA GLN A 86 10.37 1.36 15.78
C GLN A 86 11.40 0.52 15.01
N VAL A 87 10.95 -0.42 14.17
CA VAL A 87 11.82 -1.32 13.38
C VAL A 87 11.72 -1.08 11.88
N ALA A 88 10.80 -0.24 11.41
CA ALA A 88 10.52 0.00 10.00
C ALA A 88 11.76 0.45 9.21
N GLY A 89 12.60 1.33 9.79
CA GLY A 89 13.84 1.77 9.14
C GLY A 89 14.85 0.64 8.91
N ARG A 90 14.99 -0.27 9.89
CA ARG A 90 15.88 -1.44 9.78
C ARG A 90 15.36 -2.43 8.74
N ILE A 91 14.06 -2.72 8.73
CA ILE A 91 13.43 -3.56 7.71
C ILE A 91 13.61 -2.93 6.33
N GLY A 92 13.36 -1.61 6.21
CA GLY A 92 13.54 -0.87 4.96
C GLY A 92 14.95 -1.01 4.39
N ALA A 93 15.98 -0.87 5.23
CA ALA A 93 17.38 -1.02 4.80
C ALA A 93 17.73 -2.42 4.27
N LEU A 94 17.08 -3.48 4.79
CA LEU A 94 17.25 -4.84 4.28
C LEU A 94 16.52 -5.06 2.95
N LEU A 95 15.40 -4.36 2.72
CA LEU A 95 14.60 -4.48 1.50
C LEU A 95 15.10 -3.60 0.34
N GLU A 96 15.68 -2.44 0.64
CA GLU A 96 16.12 -1.45 -0.35
C GLU A 96 17.09 -2.06 -1.38
N GLY A 97 16.81 -1.82 -2.65
CA GLY A 97 17.62 -2.32 -3.77
C GLY A 97 17.52 -3.83 -4.04
N ARG A 98 16.71 -4.58 -3.27
CA ARG A 98 16.57 -6.05 -3.40
C ARG A 98 15.23 -6.46 -4.00
N VAL A 99 15.19 -7.65 -4.58
CA VAL A 99 13.93 -8.29 -4.97
C VAL A 99 13.33 -8.95 -3.73
N LEU A 100 12.14 -8.50 -3.33
CA LEU A 100 11.41 -9.14 -2.24
C LEU A 100 10.95 -10.54 -2.66
N VAL A 101 11.21 -11.55 -1.84
CA VAL A 101 10.78 -12.94 -2.09
C VAL A 101 9.95 -13.43 -0.93
N ALA A 102 8.81 -14.07 -1.23
CA ALA A 102 7.96 -14.70 -0.25
C ALA A 102 7.18 -15.88 -0.85
N HIS A 103 6.70 -16.80 -0.01
CA HIS A 103 5.82 -17.88 -0.44
C HIS A 103 4.37 -17.40 -0.36
N ASN A 104 3.74 -17.13 -1.51
CA ASN A 104 2.52 -16.30 -1.62
C ASN A 104 2.79 -14.78 -1.44
N ALA A 105 3.86 -14.28 -2.06
CA ALA A 105 4.40 -12.94 -1.84
C ALA A 105 3.46 -11.72 -1.97
N GLN A 106 2.27 -11.86 -2.57
CA GLN A 106 1.31 -10.74 -2.56
C GLN A 106 0.82 -10.45 -1.14
N PHE A 107 0.66 -11.48 -0.31
CA PHE A 107 0.20 -11.38 1.07
C PHE A 107 1.19 -10.59 1.94
N ASP A 108 2.44 -11.05 2.00
CA ASP A 108 3.51 -10.41 2.79
C ASP A 108 3.77 -8.98 2.33
N TYR A 109 3.83 -8.79 1.00
CA TYR A 109 4.01 -7.46 0.42
C TYR A 109 2.89 -6.50 0.83
N ASP A 110 1.63 -6.93 0.78
CA ASP A 110 0.51 -6.05 1.16
C ASP A 110 0.53 -5.73 2.65
N PHE A 111 0.86 -6.67 3.53
CA PHE A 111 1.01 -6.41 4.97
C PHE A 111 2.13 -5.41 5.26
N LEU A 112 3.31 -5.63 4.69
CA LEU A 112 4.42 -4.69 4.81
C LEU A 112 4.04 -3.32 4.25
N ALA A 113 3.41 -3.24 3.08
CA ALA A 113 3.02 -1.96 2.50
C ALA A 113 2.09 -1.16 3.43
N HIS A 114 1.15 -1.82 4.11
CA HIS A 114 0.27 -1.14 5.06
C HIS A 114 0.97 -0.77 6.36
N GLU A 115 1.87 -1.60 6.89
CA GLU A 115 2.65 -1.25 8.09
C GLU A 115 3.61 -0.08 7.83
N PHE A 116 4.31 -0.06 6.70
CA PHE A 116 5.13 1.09 6.28
C PHE A 116 4.27 2.34 6.11
N ALA A 117 3.09 2.23 5.47
CA ALA A 117 2.18 3.36 5.31
C ALA A 117 1.66 3.90 6.67
N ARG A 118 1.35 3.02 7.64
CA ARG A 118 1.00 3.43 9.01
C ARG A 118 2.14 4.17 9.70
N ALA A 119 3.38 3.74 9.48
CA ALA A 119 4.59 4.41 9.94
C ALA A 119 4.94 5.68 9.13
N ARG A 120 4.11 6.08 8.16
CA ARG A 120 4.33 7.22 7.25
C ARG A 120 5.60 7.10 6.41
N LEU A 121 5.99 5.87 6.10
CA LEU A 121 7.11 5.52 5.25
C LEU A 121 6.61 4.87 3.97
N GLN A 122 7.42 4.93 2.91
CA GLN A 122 7.20 4.13 1.72
C GLN A 122 7.90 2.78 1.89
N LEU A 123 7.27 1.70 1.43
CA LEU A 123 7.92 0.40 1.35
C LEU A 123 8.94 0.41 0.20
N PRO A 124 10.25 0.25 0.46
CA PRO A 124 11.29 0.34 -0.57
C PRO A 124 11.44 -0.96 -1.35
N VAL A 125 10.37 -1.40 -2.02
CA VAL A 125 10.34 -2.63 -2.81
C VAL A 125 9.84 -2.32 -4.21
N ALA A 126 10.75 -2.33 -5.18
CA ALA A 126 10.44 -2.07 -6.59
C ALA A 126 9.97 -3.31 -7.34
N ARG A 127 10.37 -4.50 -6.90
CA ARG A 127 10.04 -5.79 -7.54
C ARG A 127 9.89 -6.88 -6.49
N ARG A 128 9.03 -7.85 -6.76
CA ARG A 128 8.86 -9.05 -5.94
C ARG A 128 8.83 -10.33 -6.76
N LEU A 129 9.22 -11.44 -6.15
CA LEU A 129 9.09 -12.81 -6.67
C LEU A 129 8.26 -13.64 -5.70
N CYS A 130 7.36 -14.46 -6.23
CA CYS A 130 6.59 -15.42 -5.44
C CYS A 130 7.11 -16.83 -5.71
N THR A 131 7.62 -17.53 -4.70
CA THR A 131 8.15 -18.90 -4.91
C THR A 131 7.06 -19.88 -5.32
N LEU A 132 5.82 -19.69 -4.87
CA LEU A 132 4.67 -20.43 -5.38
C LEU A 132 4.47 -20.22 -6.90
N ALA A 133 4.61 -18.99 -7.40
CA ALA A 133 4.48 -18.71 -8.83
C ALA A 133 5.66 -19.23 -9.64
N LEU A 134 6.88 -19.22 -9.07
CA LEU A 134 8.06 -19.80 -9.68
C LEU A 134 7.92 -21.33 -9.79
N ASN A 135 7.52 -21.98 -8.72
CA ASN A 135 7.36 -23.44 -8.69
C ASN A 135 6.19 -23.92 -9.56
N ARG A 136 5.17 -23.09 -9.82
CA ARG A 136 4.17 -23.40 -10.86
C ARG A 136 4.73 -23.43 -12.28
N ARG A 137 5.85 -22.72 -12.54
CA ARG A 137 6.54 -22.76 -13.84
C ARG A 137 7.51 -23.92 -13.91
N VAL A 138 8.21 -24.20 -12.81
CA VAL A 138 9.14 -25.34 -12.68
C VAL A 138 8.39 -26.67 -12.73
N ASP A 139 7.18 -26.71 -12.17
CA ASP A 139 6.31 -27.90 -12.11
C ASP A 139 6.97 -29.13 -11.43
N PRO A 140 7.45 -29.01 -10.18
CA PRO A 140 8.04 -30.14 -9.48
C PRO A 140 6.99 -31.22 -9.20
N PRO A 141 7.37 -32.52 -9.19
CA PRO A 141 6.46 -33.65 -8.99
C PRO A 141 6.00 -33.76 -7.52
N THR A 142 5.13 -32.84 -7.10
CA THR A 142 4.60 -32.73 -5.74
C THR A 142 3.08 -32.62 -5.74
N ASP A 143 2.42 -33.18 -4.73
CA ASP A 143 0.95 -33.16 -4.61
C ASP A 143 0.38 -31.75 -4.46
N ASP A 144 1.13 -30.86 -3.79
CA ASP A 144 0.82 -29.44 -3.69
C ASP A 144 2.11 -28.60 -3.64
N LEU A 145 1.95 -27.30 -3.84
CA LEU A 145 3.06 -26.35 -3.85
C LEU A 145 3.14 -25.55 -2.54
N LYS A 146 2.71 -26.11 -1.40
CA LYS A 146 2.92 -25.45 -0.10
C LYS A 146 4.41 -25.39 0.21
N LEU A 147 4.85 -24.36 0.94
CA LEU A 147 6.24 -24.19 1.33
C LEU A 147 6.83 -25.46 1.94
N GLY A 148 6.08 -26.10 2.84
CA GLY A 148 6.52 -27.31 3.50
C GLY A 148 6.67 -28.54 2.58
N THR A 149 5.86 -28.62 1.53
CA THR A 149 5.91 -29.70 0.52
C THR A 149 7.11 -29.49 -0.40
N LEU A 150 7.32 -28.25 -0.87
CA LEU A 150 8.50 -27.87 -1.65
C LEU A 150 9.80 -28.06 -0.87
N ALA A 151 9.80 -27.71 0.41
CA ALA A 151 10.96 -27.91 1.29
C ALA A 151 11.33 -29.40 1.36
N ALA A 152 10.34 -30.28 1.55
CA ALA A 152 10.58 -31.73 1.56
C ALA A 152 11.10 -32.24 0.21
N HIS A 153 10.51 -31.78 -0.90
CA HIS A 153 10.94 -32.14 -2.25
C HIS A 153 12.40 -31.73 -2.52
N TYR A 154 12.79 -30.51 -2.15
CA TYR A 154 14.15 -30.00 -2.36
C TYR A 154 15.15 -30.38 -1.26
N GLY A 155 14.77 -31.19 -0.27
CA GLY A 155 15.64 -31.59 0.83
C GLY A 155 16.01 -30.45 1.78
N VAL A 156 15.19 -29.41 1.89
CA VAL A 156 15.39 -28.27 2.77
C VAL A 156 14.82 -28.59 4.16
N PRO A 157 15.63 -28.54 5.23
CA PRO A 157 15.15 -28.84 6.57
C PRO A 157 14.18 -27.75 7.06
N ARG A 158 13.09 -28.18 7.70
CA ARG A 158 12.14 -27.30 8.41
C ARG A 158 12.09 -27.73 9.87
N LEU A 159 12.33 -26.81 10.79
CA LEU A 159 12.37 -27.09 12.22
C LEU A 159 11.01 -26.85 12.88
N LYS A 160 10.34 -25.75 12.49
CA LYS A 160 9.10 -25.29 13.12
C LYS A 160 8.26 -24.50 12.12
N ALA A 161 7.17 -25.12 11.66
CA ALA A 161 6.19 -24.44 10.81
C ALA A 161 5.51 -23.28 11.55
N HIS A 162 5.16 -22.22 10.82
CA HIS A 162 4.51 -21.02 11.33
C HIS A 162 5.36 -20.28 12.36
N ASP A 163 6.67 -20.27 12.09
CA ASP A 163 7.65 -19.45 12.77
C ASP A 163 8.37 -18.64 11.70
N ALA A 164 8.11 -17.33 11.67
CA ALA A 164 8.52 -16.48 10.56
C ALA A 164 10.00 -16.63 10.17
N LEU A 165 10.90 -16.81 11.15
CA LEU A 165 12.32 -16.95 10.86
C LEU A 165 12.64 -18.33 10.27
N ASP A 166 12.09 -19.41 10.82
CA ASP A 166 12.30 -20.75 10.27
C ASP A 166 11.71 -20.85 8.85
N ASP A 167 10.50 -20.34 8.65
CA ASP A 167 9.85 -20.32 7.34
C ASP A 167 10.63 -19.45 6.32
N THR A 168 11.23 -18.32 6.74
CA THR A 168 12.10 -17.52 5.87
C THR A 168 13.39 -18.27 5.49
N ARG A 169 13.98 -19.05 6.41
CA ARG A 169 15.17 -19.87 6.12
C ARG A 169 14.84 -21.03 5.18
N VAL A 170 13.70 -21.69 5.39
CA VAL A 170 13.17 -22.70 4.48
C VAL A 170 12.93 -22.10 3.10
N LEU A 171 12.32 -20.91 3.04
CA LEU A 171 12.09 -20.17 1.82
C LEU A 171 13.40 -19.87 1.07
N ALA A 172 14.50 -19.58 1.78
CA ALA A 172 15.82 -19.37 1.16
C ALA A 172 16.35 -20.64 0.49
N GLY A 173 16.23 -21.79 1.14
CA GLY A 173 16.57 -23.08 0.55
C GLY A 173 15.73 -23.39 -0.70
N VAL A 174 14.41 -23.21 -0.59
CA VAL A 174 13.47 -23.43 -1.70
C VAL A 174 13.76 -22.49 -2.87
N LEU A 175 14.01 -21.20 -2.62
CA LEU A 175 14.37 -20.24 -3.66
C LEU A 175 15.62 -20.68 -4.42
N ARG A 176 16.71 -21.02 -3.73
CA ARG A 176 17.95 -21.47 -4.37
C ARG A 176 17.73 -22.69 -5.26
N ALA A 177 16.98 -23.69 -4.77
CA ALA A 177 16.66 -24.88 -5.55
C ALA A 177 15.79 -24.55 -6.77
N SER A 178 14.70 -23.79 -6.59
CA SER A 178 13.81 -23.40 -7.68
C SER A 178 14.48 -22.51 -8.73
N LEU A 179 15.45 -21.67 -8.36
CA LEU A 179 16.24 -20.87 -9.31
C LEU A 179 17.13 -21.76 -10.17
N ARG A 180 17.75 -22.80 -9.61
CA ARG A 180 18.56 -23.76 -10.35
C ARG A 180 17.71 -24.55 -11.36
N GLU A 181 16.56 -25.05 -10.92
CA GLU A 181 15.61 -25.74 -11.81
C GLU A 181 15.11 -24.82 -12.93
N ALA A 182 14.72 -23.59 -12.59
CA ALA A 182 14.28 -22.62 -13.57
C ALA A 182 15.38 -22.29 -14.61
N ALA A 183 16.64 -22.20 -14.18
CA ALA A 183 17.77 -22.01 -15.09
C ALA A 183 18.04 -23.22 -15.99
N GLN A 184 17.95 -24.44 -15.46
CA GLN A 184 18.07 -25.66 -16.26
C GLN A 184 16.99 -25.79 -17.33
N LEU A 185 15.79 -25.29 -17.03
CA LEU A 185 14.63 -25.28 -17.92
C LEU A 185 14.54 -24.02 -18.80
N ASP A 186 15.50 -23.09 -18.70
CA ASP A 186 15.50 -21.79 -19.38
C ASP A 186 14.19 -20.99 -19.18
N LEU A 187 13.67 -21.02 -17.95
CA LEU A 187 12.40 -20.41 -17.60
C LEU A 187 12.60 -18.96 -17.11
N PRO A 188 11.83 -17.99 -17.64
CA PRO A 188 11.88 -16.63 -17.15
C PRO A 188 11.36 -16.57 -15.71
N LEU A 189 11.96 -15.70 -14.89
CA LEU A 189 11.50 -15.48 -13.53
C LEU A 189 10.15 -14.73 -13.48
N PRO A 190 9.20 -15.12 -12.61
CA PRO A 190 7.90 -14.45 -12.46
C PRO A 190 8.01 -13.18 -11.61
N LEU A 191 8.86 -12.25 -12.03
CA LEU A 191 9.11 -10.99 -11.34
C LEU A 191 7.95 -10.02 -11.56
N VAL A 192 7.38 -9.52 -10.48
CA VAL A 192 6.26 -8.56 -10.49
C VAL A 192 6.76 -7.20 -10.06
N ALA A 193 6.51 -6.17 -10.88
CA ALA A 193 6.81 -4.79 -10.52
C ALA A 193 5.88 -4.31 -9.39
N CYS A 194 6.47 -3.59 -8.44
CA CYS A 194 5.82 -3.04 -7.26
C CYS A 194 5.98 -1.51 -7.31
N PRO A 195 5.26 -0.80 -8.20
CA PRO A 195 5.32 0.65 -8.21
C PRO A 195 4.90 1.20 -6.84
N PRO A 196 5.53 2.29 -6.34
CA PRO A 196 5.22 2.85 -5.05
C PRO A 196 3.71 3.06 -4.90
N ARG A 197 3.08 2.31 -3.99
CA ARG A 197 1.66 2.47 -3.71
C ARG A 197 1.50 3.74 -2.87
N GLN A 198 1.05 4.82 -3.50
CA GLN A 198 0.49 5.96 -2.77
C GLN A 198 -0.88 5.54 -2.25
N ASP A 199 -0.93 4.93 -1.07
CA ASP A 199 -2.22 4.75 -0.41
C ASP A 199 -2.72 6.14 0.03
N ALA A 200 -3.70 6.67 -0.70
CA ALA A 200 -4.29 7.98 -0.45
C ALA A 200 -4.89 8.11 0.97
N GLN A 201 -5.08 6.99 1.68
CA GLN A 201 -5.46 6.98 3.09
C GLN A 201 -4.34 7.49 4.02
N PHE A 202 -3.07 7.28 3.66
CA PHE A 202 -1.89 7.61 4.46
C PHE A 202 -0.98 8.68 3.82
N ALA A 203 -1.22 9.05 2.57
CA ALA A 203 -0.64 10.26 1.99
C ALA A 203 -0.96 11.48 2.88
N PRO A 204 -0.01 12.38 3.15
CA PRO A 204 -0.28 13.60 3.90
C PRO A 204 -1.38 14.37 3.18
N LYS A 205 -2.59 14.34 3.73
CA LYS A 205 -3.68 15.16 3.22
C LYS A 205 -3.25 16.62 3.46
N PRO A 206 -3.22 17.47 2.43
CA PRO A 206 -2.98 18.89 2.65
C PRO A 206 -3.96 19.36 3.73
N PRO A 207 -3.49 20.15 4.72
CA PRO A 207 -4.36 20.61 5.80
C PRO A 207 -5.59 21.24 5.18
N LYS A 208 -6.78 20.76 5.58
CA LYS A 208 -8.03 21.33 5.10
C LYS A 208 -8.08 22.76 5.60
N THR A 209 -8.02 23.74 4.70
CA THR A 209 -8.30 25.14 5.05
C THR A 209 -9.72 25.21 5.63
N PRO A 210 -9.89 25.57 6.91
CA PRO A 210 -11.21 25.72 7.49
C PRO A 210 -11.96 26.81 6.71
N CYS A 211 -13.15 26.49 6.22
CA CYS A 211 -14.01 27.50 5.60
C CYS A 211 -14.65 28.34 6.71
N ALA A 212 -14.52 29.67 6.64
CA ALA A 212 -15.10 30.58 7.63
C ALA A 212 -16.63 30.67 7.56
N PHE A 213 -17.26 30.11 6.52
CA PHE A 213 -18.68 30.25 6.22
C PHE A 213 -19.44 28.92 6.33
N ARG A 214 -20.67 29.00 6.81
CA ARG A 214 -21.61 27.88 6.87
C ARG A 214 -22.06 27.49 5.47
N ASN A 215 -22.28 26.20 5.25
CA ASN A 215 -22.80 25.72 3.97
C ASN A 215 -24.26 26.15 3.77
N PRO A 216 -24.56 26.98 2.75
CA PRO A 216 -25.92 27.50 2.51
C PRO A 216 -26.83 26.49 1.79
N GLY A 217 -26.30 25.34 1.36
CA GLY A 217 -27.08 24.30 0.67
C GLY A 217 -26.63 24.08 -0.77
N ARG A 218 -27.52 23.51 -1.59
CA ARG A 218 -27.23 23.12 -2.97
C ARG A 218 -27.29 24.30 -3.94
N LEU A 219 -26.47 24.23 -4.99
CA LEU A 219 -26.55 25.18 -6.09
C LEU A 219 -27.91 25.04 -6.78
N THR A 220 -28.64 26.14 -6.91
CA THR A 220 -29.87 26.18 -7.70
C THR A 220 -29.52 26.38 -9.18
N ALA A 221 -30.33 25.83 -10.08
CA ALA A 221 -30.12 26.00 -11.52
C ALA A 221 -30.13 27.50 -11.87
N GLY A 222 -29.05 28.00 -12.47
CA GLY A 222 -28.88 29.42 -12.80
C GLY A 222 -28.61 30.35 -11.60
N GLY A 223 -28.50 29.81 -10.39
CA GLY A 223 -28.18 30.59 -9.19
C GLY A 223 -26.69 30.91 -9.04
N PRO A 224 -26.33 31.89 -8.19
CA PRO A 224 -24.95 32.23 -7.92
C PRO A 224 -24.28 31.21 -6.97
N LEU A 225 -22.96 31.19 -6.97
CA LEU A 225 -22.21 30.57 -5.88
C LEU A 225 -22.30 31.46 -4.64
N VAL A 226 -22.37 30.85 -3.47
CA VAL A 226 -22.44 31.54 -2.17
C VAL A 226 -21.28 31.03 -1.31
N GLN A 227 -20.62 31.92 -0.57
CA GLN A 227 -19.55 31.53 0.35
C GLN A 227 -20.04 30.44 1.32
N GLY A 228 -19.18 29.46 1.60
CA GLY A 228 -19.50 28.28 2.39
C GLY A 228 -20.03 27.09 1.60
N MET A 229 -20.43 27.27 0.33
CA MET A 229 -20.85 26.17 -0.53
C MET A 229 -19.74 25.11 -0.65
N LYS A 230 -20.15 23.84 -0.55
CA LYS A 230 -19.26 22.67 -0.63
C LYS A 230 -19.12 22.20 -2.07
N VAL A 231 -17.98 22.43 -2.70
CA VAL A 231 -17.76 22.14 -4.12
C VAL A 231 -16.73 21.04 -4.29
N ALA A 232 -17.06 20.01 -5.08
CA ALA A 232 -16.11 18.96 -5.45
C ALA A 232 -15.78 19.05 -6.94
N VAL A 233 -14.57 18.64 -7.32
CA VAL A 233 -14.14 18.57 -8.73
C VAL A 233 -13.80 17.13 -9.10
N THR A 234 -14.19 16.70 -10.30
CA THR A 234 -13.87 15.38 -10.87
C THR A 234 -13.61 15.48 -12.38
N GLY A 235 -13.12 14.39 -12.99
CA GLY A 235 -12.80 14.33 -14.43
C GLY A 235 -11.56 15.12 -14.82
N GLU A 236 -11.27 15.19 -16.12
CA GLU A 236 -10.24 16.06 -16.68
C GLU A 236 -10.75 17.50 -16.77
N THR A 237 -9.90 18.46 -16.40
CA THR A 237 -10.18 19.89 -16.45
C THR A 237 -9.09 20.58 -17.29
N ARG A 238 -9.45 21.64 -18.01
CA ARG A 238 -8.49 22.44 -18.80
C ARG A 238 -7.57 23.23 -17.88
N THR A 239 -8.09 23.70 -16.76
CA THR A 239 -7.34 24.32 -15.66
C THR A 239 -6.80 23.23 -14.72
N ALA A 240 -5.58 23.42 -14.22
CA ALA A 240 -4.98 22.52 -13.24
C ALA A 240 -5.87 22.42 -11.98
N ARG A 241 -6.00 21.19 -11.43
CA ARG A 241 -6.87 20.94 -10.27
C ARG A 241 -6.53 21.82 -9.07
N ALA A 242 -5.23 22.04 -8.85
CA ALA A 242 -4.74 22.89 -7.77
C ALA A 242 -5.24 24.33 -7.90
N ASP A 243 -5.22 24.90 -9.11
CA ASP A 243 -5.67 26.28 -9.36
C ASP A 243 -7.17 26.45 -9.15
N LEU A 244 -7.98 25.48 -9.58
CA LEU A 244 -9.43 25.49 -9.33
C LEU A 244 -9.74 25.46 -7.83
N VAL A 245 -8.99 24.66 -7.07
CA VAL A 245 -9.12 24.59 -5.61
C VAL A 245 -8.70 25.92 -4.98
N LEU A 246 -7.55 26.48 -5.38
CA LEU A 246 -7.06 27.75 -4.86
C LEU A 246 -8.04 28.91 -5.11
N ARG A 247 -8.57 29.04 -6.33
CA ARG A 247 -9.56 30.07 -6.68
C ARG A 247 -10.86 29.90 -5.90
N GLY A 248 -11.34 28.67 -5.75
CA GLY A 248 -12.55 28.38 -4.97
C GLY A 248 -12.39 28.73 -3.49
N VAL A 249 -11.24 28.37 -2.88
CA VAL A 249 -10.92 28.74 -1.50
C VAL A 249 -10.82 30.25 -1.34
N ALA A 250 -10.15 30.95 -2.26
CA ALA A 250 -10.02 32.41 -2.24
C ALA A 250 -11.39 33.11 -2.35
N ALA A 251 -12.34 32.52 -3.09
CA ALA A 251 -13.71 33.01 -3.18
C ALA A 251 -14.60 32.64 -1.98
N GLY A 252 -14.05 32.00 -0.94
CA GLY A 252 -14.77 31.62 0.27
C GLY A 252 -15.59 30.33 0.16
N LEU A 253 -15.35 29.50 -0.86
CA LEU A 253 -15.98 28.19 -1.01
C LEU A 253 -15.24 27.11 -0.21
N ASN A 254 -15.94 26.02 0.09
CA ASN A 254 -15.37 24.86 0.76
C ASN A 254 -15.07 23.75 -0.25
N MET A 255 -13.81 23.65 -0.67
CA MET A 255 -13.38 22.70 -1.70
C MET A 255 -13.21 21.28 -1.12
N MET A 256 -13.98 20.33 -1.64
CA MET A 256 -14.12 18.98 -1.10
C MET A 256 -13.39 17.93 -1.94
N GLY A 257 -12.74 16.98 -1.26
CA GLY A 257 -12.12 15.81 -1.88
C GLY A 257 -13.10 14.73 -2.34
N SER A 258 -14.33 14.73 -1.80
CA SER A 258 -15.38 13.74 -2.06
C SER A 258 -16.76 14.39 -2.19
N VAL A 259 -17.74 13.62 -2.69
CA VAL A 259 -19.14 14.04 -2.80
C VAL A 259 -19.97 13.35 -1.70
N SER A 260 -20.90 14.09 -1.09
CA SER A 260 -21.88 13.58 -0.12
C SER A 260 -23.23 14.30 -0.28
N GLY A 261 -24.23 13.93 0.51
CA GLY A 261 -25.54 14.61 0.54
C GLY A 261 -25.51 16.09 0.91
N HIS A 262 -24.38 16.62 1.39
CA HIS A 262 -24.17 18.04 1.70
C HIS A 262 -23.34 18.79 0.65
N THR A 263 -22.91 18.12 -0.43
CA THR A 263 -22.18 18.77 -1.52
C THR A 263 -23.12 19.70 -2.28
N SER A 264 -22.70 20.94 -2.47
CA SER A 264 -23.49 21.99 -3.12
C SER A 264 -23.48 21.88 -4.63
N ALA A 265 -22.32 21.57 -5.21
CA ALA A 265 -22.13 21.37 -6.65
C ALA A 265 -20.94 20.44 -6.93
N LEU A 266 -21.02 19.70 -8.04
CA LEU A 266 -19.91 18.94 -8.63
C LEU A 266 -19.46 19.64 -9.91
N VAL A 267 -18.18 19.93 -10.04
CA VAL A 267 -17.57 20.48 -11.26
C VAL A 267 -16.94 19.35 -12.08
N THR A 268 -17.35 19.20 -13.33
CA THR A 268 -16.77 18.25 -14.30
C THR A 268 -17.07 18.68 -15.73
N ASN A 269 -16.10 18.57 -16.64
CA ASN A 269 -16.34 18.76 -18.08
C ASN A 269 -16.90 17.50 -18.75
N ASP A 270 -16.82 16.37 -18.06
CA ASP A 270 -17.40 15.11 -18.51
C ASP A 270 -18.40 14.63 -17.45
N ALA A 271 -19.66 14.99 -17.65
CA ALA A 271 -20.75 14.55 -16.79
C ALA A 271 -21.16 13.08 -17.06
N ALA A 272 -20.78 12.54 -18.22
CA ALA A 272 -21.01 11.14 -18.59
C ALA A 272 -19.95 10.20 -17.98
N ALA A 273 -18.74 10.71 -17.68
CA ALA A 273 -17.66 9.96 -17.05
C ALA A 273 -18.12 9.21 -15.78
N ASP A 274 -17.74 7.93 -15.69
CA ASP A 274 -18.10 7.05 -14.58
C ASP A 274 -17.12 7.15 -13.39
N SER A 275 -16.76 8.37 -13.01
CA SER A 275 -15.95 8.57 -11.81
C SER A 275 -16.77 8.27 -10.54
N ALA A 276 -16.10 7.81 -9.47
CA ALA A 276 -16.78 7.53 -8.20
C ALA A 276 -17.54 8.75 -7.64
N LYS A 277 -17.01 9.97 -7.88
CA LYS A 277 -17.67 11.24 -7.51
C LYS A 277 -18.90 11.53 -8.37
N ALA A 278 -18.85 11.27 -9.67
CA ALA A 278 -20.00 11.44 -10.57
C ALA A 278 -21.13 10.45 -10.24
N ARG A 279 -20.81 9.18 -10.00
CA ARG A 279 -21.78 8.19 -9.51
C ARG A 279 -22.43 8.64 -8.21
N ARG A 280 -21.63 9.12 -7.24
CA ARG A 280 -22.17 9.60 -5.96
C ARG A 280 -23.01 10.87 -6.12
N ALA A 281 -22.60 11.81 -6.97
CA ALA A 281 -23.38 13.01 -7.26
C ALA A 281 -24.76 12.67 -7.85
N ARG A 282 -24.82 11.73 -8.80
CA ARG A 282 -26.10 11.22 -9.34
C ARG A 282 -26.97 10.61 -8.24
N ALA A 283 -26.41 9.72 -7.42
CA ALA A 283 -27.15 9.06 -6.33
C ALA A 283 -27.68 10.05 -5.28
N GLU A 284 -26.94 11.13 -5.02
CA GLU A 284 -27.28 12.14 -4.01
C GLU A 284 -28.03 13.34 -4.59
N GLY A 285 -28.33 13.36 -5.90
CA GLY A 285 -28.97 14.49 -6.59
C GLY A 285 -28.16 15.80 -6.57
N VAL A 286 -26.83 15.71 -6.56
CA VAL A 286 -25.94 16.89 -6.50
C VAL A 286 -25.89 17.57 -7.88
N PRO A 287 -26.17 18.87 -7.97
CA PRO A 287 -26.06 19.62 -9.23
C PRO A 287 -24.66 19.51 -9.84
N VAL A 288 -24.60 19.26 -11.15
CA VAL A 288 -23.36 19.16 -11.90
C VAL A 288 -23.23 20.37 -12.81
N ILE A 289 -22.07 21.03 -12.79
CA ILE A 289 -21.72 22.13 -13.67
C ILE A 289 -20.38 21.86 -14.35
N ASP A 290 -20.17 22.44 -15.53
CA ASP A 290 -18.87 22.37 -16.20
C ASP A 290 -17.87 23.39 -15.62
N GLU A 291 -16.59 23.22 -15.97
CA GLU A 291 -15.52 24.10 -15.52
C GLU A 291 -15.72 25.54 -15.96
N SER A 292 -16.24 25.77 -17.18
CA SER A 292 -16.43 27.12 -17.72
C SER A 292 -17.51 27.88 -16.95
N ALA A 293 -18.60 27.20 -16.61
CA ALA A 293 -19.66 27.70 -15.75
C ALA A 293 -19.15 27.96 -14.34
N PHE A 294 -18.35 27.05 -13.78
CA PHE A 294 -17.74 27.25 -12.46
C PHE A 294 -16.82 28.47 -12.41
N LEU A 295 -15.92 28.63 -13.39
CA LEU A 295 -15.02 29.78 -13.49
C LEU A 295 -15.78 31.11 -13.66
N ARG A 296 -16.86 31.12 -14.45
CA ARG A 296 -17.73 32.28 -14.60
C ARG A 296 -18.42 32.64 -13.28
N LEU A 297 -18.97 31.65 -12.57
CA LEU A 297 -19.65 31.86 -11.30
C LEU A 297 -18.69 32.28 -10.17
N LEU A 298 -17.42 31.88 -10.24
CA LEU A 298 -16.39 32.34 -9.30
C LEU A 298 -16.15 33.86 -9.38
N GLY A 299 -16.51 34.52 -10.48
CA GLY A 299 -16.40 35.97 -10.64
C GLY A 299 -17.42 36.78 -9.83
N ASP A 300 -18.52 36.17 -9.36
CA ASP A 300 -19.58 36.83 -8.58
C ASP A 300 -20.10 35.92 -7.46
N VAL A 301 -19.21 35.54 -6.53
CA VAL A 301 -19.60 34.74 -5.36
C VAL A 301 -20.28 35.62 -4.32
N ARG A 302 -21.52 35.26 -3.95
CA ARG A 302 -22.32 35.99 -2.97
C ARG A 302 -21.81 35.77 -1.54
N PRO A 303 -21.84 36.80 -0.68
CA PRO A 303 -21.50 36.66 0.74
C PRO A 303 -22.32 35.57 1.43
N GLY A 304 -21.66 34.79 2.29
CA GLY A 304 -22.27 33.70 3.07
C GLY A 304 -22.35 34.01 4.56
N THR A 305 -22.98 33.13 5.32
CA THR A 305 -23.10 33.28 6.78
C THR A 305 -21.85 32.76 7.48
N ALA A 306 -21.09 33.61 8.15
CA ALA A 306 -19.90 33.20 8.90
C ALA A 306 -20.25 32.26 10.07
N HIS A 307 -19.29 31.41 10.47
CA HIS A 307 -19.34 30.74 11.76
C HIS A 307 -19.16 31.77 12.88
N GLN A 308 -19.96 31.68 13.96
CA GLN A 308 -19.80 32.59 15.11
C GLN A 308 -18.40 32.37 15.71
N GLY A 309 -17.58 33.44 15.77
CA GLY A 309 -16.23 33.43 16.33
C GLY A 309 -15.06 33.50 15.33
N THR A 310 -15.30 33.48 14.02
CA THR A 310 -14.25 33.69 13.00
C THR A 310 -14.41 35.06 12.35
N ALA A 311 -13.57 36.02 12.72
CA ALA A 311 -13.46 37.29 11.99
C ALA A 311 -13.01 37.02 10.54
N ALA A 312 -13.68 37.63 9.57
CA ALA A 312 -13.28 37.54 8.17
C ALA A 312 -11.88 38.16 7.98
N PRO A 313 -10.97 37.55 7.20
CA PRO A 313 -9.72 38.20 6.85
C PRO A 313 -10.03 39.45 6.03
N ALA A 314 -9.45 40.59 6.44
CA ALA A 314 -9.58 41.85 5.72
C ALA A 314 -9.02 41.72 4.29
N PRO A 315 -9.60 42.42 3.29
CA PRO A 315 -9.01 42.45 1.96
C PRO A 315 -7.62 43.08 2.02
N ALA A 316 -6.63 42.39 1.45
CA ALA A 316 -5.27 42.92 1.30
C ALA A 316 -5.27 44.15 0.37
N PRO A 317 -4.36 45.13 0.59
CA PRO A 317 -4.28 46.35 -0.20
C PRO A 317 -3.87 46.11 -1.66
#